data_AF-A0A432FBE1-F1
#
_entry.id   AF-A0A432FBE1-F1
#
_cell.length_a   1.000
_cell.length_b   1.000
_cell.length_c   1.000
_cell.angle_alpha   90.00
_cell.angle_beta   90.00
_cell.angle_gamma   90.00
#
_symmetry.space_group_name_H-M   'P 1'
#
loop_
_entity.id
_entity.type
_entity.pdbx_description
1 polymer ?
#
loop_
_entity_poly.entity_id
_entity_poly.type
_entity_poly.pdbx_seq_one_letter_code
_entity_poly.pdbx_strand_id
1 'polypeptide(L)'
;SNKFDFTILTSGFTAVTNQFVKDYLEKTLDFISSNKIQMIYYPDFFSLGYKMKIDKDINHFLNKVAARDTVGQSRAVAHRLVRIIVTIYKVRSIGELLERINLVLDEINNSYDGQKNSPEIQSLKGMIREFEEELVWAHYGIGTKNIHHLRLGFYKGDIFTEVPKRDRDVLPILKQLQELQPDVISLAFDPEGSGPDTHYKVLQAIAEAIRLWGKEKDLSELKIIGYRNVWYRFHPSDANVFVPVSLNTMAELDDSFSTCYMTQVDAPFPSYELDGKFSTLTQSIWVEQRRMVQLILGKNYFYSNENPRIRGTHGFVFYKEMKVDEFLSHARDLANMMEGVI
;
A
#
# COMPACT_ATOMS: atom_id res chain seq x y z
N SER A 1 -23.46 9.41 2.91
CA SER A 1 -22.21 8.95 3.56
C SER A 1 -21.31 8.42 2.47
N ASN A 2 -20.02 8.77 2.44
CA ASN A 2 -19.09 8.25 1.44
C ASN A 2 -18.64 6.84 1.84
N LYS A 3 -18.49 5.95 0.87
CA LYS A 3 -17.90 4.62 1.05
C LYS A 3 -16.55 4.60 0.39
N PHE A 4 -15.55 4.06 1.08
CA PHE A 4 -14.20 3.90 0.55
C PHE A 4 -13.87 2.41 0.45
N ASP A 5 -13.23 2.05 -0.65
CA ASP A 5 -12.67 0.73 -0.93
C ASP A 5 -11.23 0.95 -1.43
N PHE A 6 -10.27 0.22 -0.85
CA PHE A 6 -8.84 0.34 -1.13
C PHE A 6 -8.35 -0.92 -1.81
N THR A 7 -7.82 -0.79 -3.02
CA THR A 7 -7.33 -1.92 -3.79
C THR A 7 -5.83 -1.84 -3.97
N ILE A 8 -5.14 -2.77 -3.34
CA ILE A 8 -3.71 -2.98 -3.46
C ILE A 8 -3.49 -3.90 -4.66
N LEU A 9 -2.85 -3.38 -5.69
CA LEU A 9 -2.70 -4.07 -6.97
C LEU A 9 -1.46 -4.96 -7.01
N THR A 10 -0.36 -4.55 -6.38
CA THR A 10 0.87 -5.35 -6.31
C THR A 10 1.24 -5.64 -4.87
N SER A 11 1.89 -6.78 -4.62
CA SER A 11 2.14 -7.23 -3.24
C SER A 11 3.31 -6.53 -2.55
N GLY A 12 4.14 -5.77 -3.28
CA GLY A 12 5.26 -5.02 -2.70
C GLY A 12 6.31 -5.88 -1.99
N PHE A 13 6.32 -7.20 -2.24
CA PHE A 13 7.12 -8.16 -1.48
C PHE A 13 8.63 -7.90 -1.54
N THR A 14 9.11 -7.20 -2.58
CA THR A 14 10.53 -6.84 -2.74
C THR A 14 11.02 -5.88 -1.68
N ALA A 15 10.10 -5.16 -1.02
CA ALA A 15 10.42 -4.20 0.02
C ALA A 15 10.56 -4.84 1.41
N VAL A 16 10.32 -6.15 1.55
CA VAL A 16 10.49 -6.88 2.82
C VAL A 16 11.84 -7.61 2.81
N THR A 17 12.70 -7.24 3.75
CA THR A 17 14.03 -7.84 3.88
C THR A 17 13.95 -9.27 4.44
N ASN A 18 14.96 -10.09 4.12
CA ASN A 18 15.13 -11.41 4.72
C ASN A 18 15.27 -11.31 6.26
N GLN A 19 16.02 -10.31 6.73
CA GLN A 19 16.23 -10.06 8.15
C GLN A 19 14.91 -9.78 8.88
N PHE A 20 14.03 -8.94 8.32
CA PHE A 20 12.74 -8.66 8.94
C PHE A 20 11.91 -9.94 9.13
N VAL A 21 11.84 -10.78 8.09
CA VAL A 21 11.10 -12.04 8.16
C VAL A 21 11.71 -12.95 9.22
N LYS A 22 13.05 -13.09 9.26
CA LYS A 22 13.76 -13.87 10.26
C LYS A 22 13.43 -13.42 11.69
N ASP A 23 13.61 -12.14 11.98
CA ASP A 23 13.38 -11.58 13.32
C ASP A 23 11.97 -11.86 13.83
N TYR A 24 10.98 -11.73 12.94
CA TYR A 24 9.59 -11.96 13.31
C TYR A 24 9.19 -13.44 13.37
N LEU A 25 9.83 -14.32 12.60
CA LEU A 25 9.66 -15.77 12.75
C LEU A 25 10.26 -16.27 14.06
N GLU A 26 11.44 -15.79 14.45
CA GLU A 26 12.07 -16.09 15.75
C GLU A 26 11.18 -15.60 16.92
N LYS A 27 10.71 -14.34 16.87
CA LYS A 27 9.73 -13.82 17.85
C LYS A 27 8.45 -14.67 17.88
N THR A 28 7.99 -15.16 16.72
CA THR A 28 6.79 -16.00 16.65
C THR A 28 7.01 -17.34 17.36
N LEU A 29 8.16 -17.98 17.17
CA LEU A 29 8.54 -19.19 17.92
C LEU A 29 8.58 -18.93 19.43
N ASP A 30 9.16 -17.81 19.87
CA ASP A 30 9.20 -17.41 21.28
C ASP A 30 7.81 -17.19 21.87
N PHE A 31 6.91 -16.55 21.12
CA PHE A 31 5.53 -16.39 21.56
C PHE A 31 4.76 -17.71 21.61
N ILE A 32 5.03 -18.65 20.69
CA ILE A 32 4.41 -19.98 20.72
C ILE A 32 4.92 -20.75 21.95
N SER A 33 6.24 -20.80 22.17
CA SER A 33 6.84 -21.51 23.31
C SER A 33 6.40 -20.94 24.66
N SER A 34 6.17 -19.63 24.73
CA SER A 34 5.64 -18.93 25.90
C SER A 34 4.11 -19.03 26.06
N ASN A 35 3.42 -19.86 25.26
CA ASN A 35 1.95 -19.99 25.25
C ASN A 35 1.21 -18.65 25.06
N LYS A 36 1.77 -17.74 24.24
CA LYS A 36 1.21 -16.42 23.93
C LYS A 36 0.46 -16.38 22.59
N ILE A 37 0.49 -17.45 21.79
CA ILE A 37 -0.32 -17.56 20.56
C ILE A 37 -1.41 -18.63 20.76
N GLN A 38 -2.35 -18.37 21.67
CA GLN A 38 -3.31 -19.39 22.09
C GLN A 38 -4.27 -19.84 20.98
N MET A 39 -4.42 -19.05 19.91
CA MET A 39 -5.34 -19.38 18.82
C MET A 39 -5.00 -20.69 18.09
N ILE A 40 -3.75 -21.16 18.14
CA ILE A 40 -3.33 -22.42 17.50
C ILE A 40 -3.89 -23.67 18.19
N TYR A 41 -4.41 -23.52 19.41
CA TYR A 41 -5.02 -24.62 20.17
C TYR A 41 -6.52 -24.75 19.93
N TYR A 42 -7.15 -23.85 19.17
CA TYR A 42 -8.55 -24.03 18.81
C TYR A 42 -8.71 -25.25 17.89
N PRO A 43 -9.73 -26.12 18.11
CA PRO A 43 -9.87 -27.37 17.37
C PRO A 43 -9.95 -27.21 15.84
N ASP A 44 -10.48 -26.07 15.39
CA ASP A 44 -10.70 -25.75 13.99
C ASP A 44 -9.65 -24.78 13.41
N PHE A 45 -8.60 -24.43 14.17
CA PHE A 45 -7.65 -23.40 13.76
C PHE A 45 -7.00 -23.74 12.40
N PHE A 46 -6.44 -24.94 12.26
CA PHE A 46 -5.71 -25.36 11.06
C PHE A 46 -6.62 -25.76 9.88
N SER A 47 -7.94 -25.77 10.04
CA SER A 47 -8.89 -26.09 8.97
C SER A 47 -9.61 -24.85 8.43
N LEU A 48 -10.28 -24.11 9.31
CA LEU A 48 -11.05 -22.91 8.96
C LEU A 48 -10.67 -21.69 9.80
N GLY A 49 -10.35 -21.90 11.08
CA GLY A 49 -10.16 -20.83 12.06
C GLY A 49 -9.06 -19.84 11.70
N TYR A 50 -8.00 -20.28 11.02
CA TYR A 50 -6.92 -19.41 10.54
C TYR A 50 -7.39 -18.34 9.54
N LYS A 51 -8.50 -18.57 8.83
CA LYS A 51 -9.12 -17.60 7.91
C LYS A 51 -10.12 -16.67 8.60
N MET A 52 -10.50 -16.98 9.83
CA MET A 52 -11.55 -16.24 10.55
C MET A 52 -10.96 -15.21 11.51
N LYS A 53 -11.74 -14.14 11.75
CA LYS A 53 -11.42 -13.11 12.75
C LYS A 53 -10.07 -12.41 12.49
N ILE A 54 -9.73 -12.23 11.21
CA ILE A 54 -8.50 -11.54 10.77
C ILE A 54 -8.43 -10.11 11.31
N ASP A 55 -9.58 -9.43 11.41
CA ASP A 55 -9.71 -8.11 12.05
C ASP A 55 -9.23 -8.08 13.51
N LYS A 56 -9.21 -9.21 14.21
CA LYS A 56 -8.69 -9.26 15.58
C LYS A 56 -7.19 -9.01 15.61
N ASP A 57 -6.44 -9.43 14.60
CA ASP A 57 -4.99 -9.23 14.56
C ASP A 57 -4.69 -7.72 14.39
N ILE A 58 -5.45 -7.05 13.51
CA ILE A 58 -5.38 -5.60 13.29
C ILE A 58 -5.74 -4.83 14.55
N ASN A 59 -6.90 -5.13 15.15
CA ASN A 59 -7.34 -4.47 16.37
C ASN A 59 -6.39 -4.77 17.53
N HIS A 60 -5.82 -5.98 17.61
CA HIS A 60 -4.81 -6.29 18.60
C HIS A 60 -3.60 -5.37 18.40
N PHE A 61 -3.08 -5.28 17.18
CA PHE A 61 -1.95 -4.40 16.87
C PHE A 61 -2.24 -2.94 17.23
N LEU A 62 -3.31 -2.35 16.70
CA LEU A 62 -3.63 -0.93 16.89
C LEU A 62 -3.95 -0.57 18.36
N ASN A 63 -4.57 -1.47 19.12
CA ASN A 63 -4.74 -1.26 20.56
C ASN A 63 -3.39 -1.25 21.30
N LYS A 64 -2.42 -2.04 20.83
CA LYS A 64 -1.06 -2.07 21.39
C LYS A 64 -0.21 -0.88 20.95
N VAL A 65 -0.49 -0.30 19.79
CA VAL A 65 0.01 1.02 19.39
C VAL A 65 -0.49 2.08 20.37
N ALA A 66 -1.82 2.16 20.58
CA ALA A 66 -2.42 3.12 21.49
C ALA A 66 -1.90 2.98 22.94
N ALA A 67 -1.60 1.75 23.37
CA ALA A 67 -1.03 1.46 24.68
C ALA A 67 0.51 1.62 24.76
N ARG A 68 1.19 1.96 23.64
CA ARG A 68 2.66 2.02 23.53
C ARG A 68 3.36 0.71 23.97
N ASP A 69 2.71 -0.43 23.71
CA ASP A 69 3.17 -1.77 24.09
C ASP A 69 3.80 -2.47 22.87
N THR A 70 5.12 -2.30 22.72
CA THR A 70 5.90 -2.83 21.58
C THR A 70 5.95 -4.36 21.55
N VAL A 71 5.94 -5.01 22.71
CA VAL A 71 5.87 -6.48 22.82
C VAL A 71 4.50 -6.97 22.36
N GLY A 72 3.43 -6.27 22.74
CA GLY A 72 2.07 -6.52 22.28
C GLY A 72 1.90 -6.32 20.78
N GLN A 73 2.52 -5.29 20.21
CA GLN A 73 2.56 -5.08 18.75
C GLN A 73 3.25 -6.26 18.06
N SER A 74 4.44 -6.66 18.54
CA SER A 74 5.18 -7.80 17.99
C SER A 74 4.36 -9.10 18.05
N ARG A 75 3.61 -9.30 19.14
CA ARG A 75 2.71 -10.45 19.30
C ARG A 75 1.55 -10.40 18.30
N ALA A 76 1.01 -9.24 17.97
CA ALA A 76 -0.04 -9.12 16.96
C ALA A 76 0.47 -9.48 15.57
N VAL A 77 1.68 -9.05 15.21
CA VAL A 77 2.34 -9.48 13.97
C VAL A 77 2.54 -11.00 13.97
N ALA A 78 2.97 -11.61 15.08
CA ALA A 78 3.11 -13.06 15.20
C ALA A 78 1.78 -13.81 14.99
N HIS A 79 0.65 -13.30 15.48
CA HIS A 79 -0.66 -13.88 15.17
C HIS A 79 -0.92 -13.87 13.66
N ARG A 80 -0.69 -12.74 12.99
CA ARG A 80 -0.88 -12.63 11.55
C ARG A 80 0.04 -13.60 10.80
N LEU A 81 1.32 -13.67 11.16
CA LEU A 81 2.31 -14.55 10.55
C LEU A 81 1.92 -16.02 10.65
N VAL A 82 1.43 -16.48 11.79
CA VAL A 82 0.94 -17.86 11.92
C VAL A 82 -0.17 -18.15 10.90
N ARG A 83 -1.13 -17.23 10.73
CA ARG A 83 -2.20 -17.40 9.71
C ARG A 83 -1.64 -17.42 8.29
N ILE A 84 -0.66 -16.55 8.00
CA ILE A 84 0.00 -16.49 6.69
C ILE A 84 0.70 -17.83 6.39
N ILE A 85 1.47 -18.36 7.34
CA ILE A 85 2.18 -19.64 7.18
C ILE A 85 1.21 -20.80 6.96
N VAL A 86 0.13 -20.87 7.75
CA VAL A 86 -0.93 -21.87 7.55
C VAL A 86 -1.57 -21.71 6.16
N THR A 87 -1.77 -20.49 5.70
CA THR A 87 -2.36 -20.20 4.39
C THR A 87 -1.48 -20.67 3.23
N ILE A 88 -0.19 -20.34 3.28
CA ILE A 88 0.77 -20.63 2.20
C ILE A 88 1.07 -22.13 2.16
N TYR A 89 1.48 -22.70 3.30
CA TYR A 89 2.02 -24.06 3.37
C TYR A 89 0.99 -25.14 3.70
N LYS A 90 -0.29 -24.77 3.90
CA LYS A 90 -1.39 -25.70 4.21
C LYS A 90 -1.13 -26.56 5.45
N VAL A 91 -0.49 -25.96 6.46
CA VAL A 91 -0.15 -26.57 7.75
C VAL A 91 -1.41 -27.10 8.46
N ARG A 92 -1.32 -28.30 9.04
CA ARG A 92 -2.47 -29.01 9.64
C ARG A 92 -2.37 -29.20 11.15
N SER A 93 -1.23 -28.91 11.75
CA SER A 93 -1.01 -29.10 13.19
C SER A 93 0.02 -28.13 13.75
N ILE A 94 0.10 -28.04 15.08
CA ILE A 94 1.12 -27.23 15.78
C ILE A 94 2.53 -27.75 15.47
N GLY A 95 2.72 -29.08 15.40
CA GLY A 95 4.01 -29.67 15.05
C GLY A 95 4.47 -29.26 13.66
N GLU A 96 3.59 -29.39 12.66
CA GLU A 96 3.85 -28.93 11.29
C GLU A 96 4.09 -27.42 11.20
N LEU A 97 3.42 -26.61 12.04
CA LEU A 97 3.64 -25.17 12.09
C LEU A 97 5.07 -24.84 12.53
N LEU A 98 5.53 -25.47 13.61
CA LEU A 98 6.88 -25.26 14.15
C LEU A 98 7.94 -25.74 13.15
N GLU A 99 7.74 -26.92 12.58
CA GLU A 99 8.62 -27.44 11.52
C GLU A 99 8.67 -26.47 10.34
N ARG A 100 7.51 -25.97 9.89
CA ARG A 100 7.46 -25.05 8.76
C ARG A 100 8.15 -23.71 9.04
N ILE A 101 7.99 -23.15 10.24
CA ILE A 101 8.69 -21.92 10.62
C ILE A 101 10.21 -22.14 10.53
N ASN A 102 10.71 -23.25 11.06
CA ASN A 102 12.14 -23.57 11.01
C ASN A 102 12.64 -23.77 9.57
N LEU A 103 11.89 -24.47 8.71
CA LEU A 103 12.25 -24.62 7.29
C LEU A 103 12.33 -23.28 6.56
N VAL A 104 11.44 -22.34 6.85
CA VAL A 104 11.49 -20.98 6.27
C VAL A 104 12.70 -20.22 6.80
N LEU A 105 13.00 -20.33 8.10
CA LEU A 105 14.21 -19.74 8.68
C LEU A 105 15.48 -20.29 8.02
N ASP A 106 15.54 -21.61 7.80
CA ASP A 106 16.68 -22.26 7.15
C ASP A 106 16.84 -21.78 5.70
N GLU A 107 15.75 -21.67 4.93
CA GLU A 107 15.81 -21.15 3.56
C GLU A 107 16.30 -19.69 3.52
N ILE A 108 15.83 -18.85 4.44
CA ILE A 108 16.24 -17.45 4.55
C ILE A 108 17.71 -17.33 4.95
N ASN A 109 18.17 -18.11 5.95
CA ASN A 109 19.56 -18.09 6.42
C ASN A 109 20.56 -18.59 5.36
N ASN A 110 20.12 -19.47 4.46
CA ASN A 110 20.93 -19.95 3.34
C ASN A 110 20.81 -19.07 2.08
N SER A 111 20.01 -17.99 2.14
CA SER A 111 19.88 -17.02 1.06
C SER A 111 20.85 -15.86 1.24
N TYR A 112 21.43 -15.34 0.15
CA TYR A 112 22.23 -14.12 0.19
C TYR A 112 21.39 -12.87 -0.09
N ASP A 113 21.90 -11.69 0.28
CA ASP A 113 21.21 -10.42 0.07
C ASP A 113 21.01 -10.12 -1.42
N GLY A 114 19.78 -9.77 -1.81
CA GLY A 114 19.41 -9.57 -3.20
C GLY A 114 19.10 -10.85 -3.98
N GLN A 115 19.23 -12.04 -3.36
CA GLN A 115 18.78 -13.29 -3.97
C GLN A 115 17.25 -13.28 -4.12
N LYS A 116 16.77 -13.72 -5.29
CA LYS A 116 15.35 -13.99 -5.50
C LYS A 116 14.91 -15.18 -4.65
N ASN A 117 14.04 -14.93 -3.67
CA ASN A 117 13.52 -16.00 -2.80
C ASN A 117 12.54 -16.92 -3.56
N SER A 118 12.20 -18.08 -2.97
CA SER A 118 11.15 -18.96 -3.49
C SER A 118 9.80 -18.25 -3.63
N PRO A 119 8.89 -18.74 -4.51
CA PRO A 119 7.52 -18.21 -4.62
C PRO A 119 6.77 -18.17 -3.28
N GLU A 120 7.02 -19.14 -2.39
CA GLU A 120 6.42 -19.23 -1.07
C GLU A 120 6.93 -18.12 -0.15
N ILE A 121 8.24 -17.84 -0.13
CA ILE A 121 8.79 -16.71 0.65
C ILE A 121 8.34 -15.37 0.05
N GLN A 122 8.28 -15.23 -1.28
CA GLN A 122 7.74 -14.02 -1.91
C GLN A 122 6.27 -13.81 -1.50
N SER A 123 5.48 -14.88 -1.43
CA SER A 123 4.10 -14.83 -0.94
C SER A 123 4.02 -14.45 0.54
N LEU A 124 4.91 -14.98 1.38
CA LEU A 124 5.01 -14.63 2.81
C LEU A 124 5.31 -13.14 2.98
N LYS A 125 6.33 -12.63 2.28
CA LYS A 125 6.70 -11.21 2.27
C LYS A 125 5.57 -10.32 1.74
N GLY A 126 4.90 -10.74 0.67
CA GLY A 126 3.74 -10.04 0.13
C GLY A 126 2.60 -9.95 1.13
N MET A 127 2.27 -11.05 1.83
CA MET A 127 1.21 -11.06 2.84
C MET A 127 1.56 -10.26 4.10
N ILE A 128 2.86 -10.07 4.40
CA ILE A 128 3.31 -9.12 5.43
C ILE A 128 2.98 -7.69 4.99
N ARG A 129 3.33 -7.31 3.75
CA ARG A 129 2.99 -5.99 3.18
C ARG A 129 1.48 -5.75 3.15
N GLU A 130 0.70 -6.76 2.77
CA GLU A 130 -0.76 -6.69 2.80
C GLU A 130 -1.29 -6.39 4.20
N PHE A 131 -0.67 -6.97 5.24
CA PHE A 131 -1.03 -6.65 6.62
C PHE A 131 -0.67 -5.20 7.00
N GLU A 132 0.46 -4.67 6.54
CA GLU A 132 0.80 -3.25 6.78
C GLU A 132 -0.22 -2.31 6.13
N GLU A 133 -0.63 -2.59 4.89
CA GLU A 133 -1.68 -1.83 4.19
C GLU A 133 -3.02 -1.92 4.94
N GLU A 134 -3.37 -3.11 5.44
CA GLU A 134 -4.55 -3.29 6.31
C GLU A 134 -4.48 -2.45 7.58
N LEU A 135 -3.31 -2.39 8.24
CA LEU A 135 -3.10 -1.58 9.44
C LEU A 135 -3.27 -0.09 9.17
N VAL A 136 -2.75 0.42 8.05
CA VAL A 136 -2.87 1.83 7.67
C VAL A 136 -4.33 2.21 7.49
N TRP A 137 -5.09 1.48 6.68
CA TRP A 137 -6.49 1.85 6.44
C TRP A 137 -7.36 1.64 7.69
N ALA A 138 -7.06 0.63 8.50
CA ALA A 138 -7.70 0.46 9.80
C ALA A 138 -7.38 1.57 10.81
N HIS A 139 -6.22 2.23 10.70
CA HIS A 139 -5.89 3.43 11.46
C HIS A 139 -6.93 4.54 11.24
N TYR A 140 -7.47 4.63 10.01
CA TYR A 140 -8.55 5.55 9.63
C TYR A 140 -9.97 4.97 9.81
N GLY A 141 -10.09 3.82 10.47
CA GLY A 141 -11.38 3.17 10.77
C GLY A 141 -11.98 2.38 9.60
N ILE A 142 -11.21 2.10 8.55
CA ILE A 142 -11.65 1.29 7.41
C ILE A 142 -11.50 -0.19 7.75
N GLY A 143 -12.59 -0.96 7.61
CA GLY A 143 -12.57 -2.40 7.88
C GLY A 143 -11.94 -3.21 6.74
N THR A 144 -11.38 -4.38 7.04
CA THR A 144 -10.72 -5.25 6.05
C THR A 144 -11.59 -5.66 4.88
N LYS A 145 -12.92 -5.73 5.05
CA LYS A 145 -13.88 -5.99 3.96
C LYS A 145 -13.82 -4.95 2.82
N ASN A 146 -13.24 -3.78 3.09
CA ASN A 146 -13.05 -2.68 2.16
C ASN A 146 -11.60 -2.58 1.67
N ILE A 147 -10.75 -3.57 1.97
CA ILE A 147 -9.34 -3.62 1.61
C ILE A 147 -9.14 -4.88 0.78
N HIS A 148 -8.65 -4.71 -0.45
CA HIS A 148 -8.60 -5.76 -1.45
C HIS A 148 -7.18 -5.91 -1.97
N HIS A 149 -6.68 -7.14 -2.05
CA HIS A 149 -5.33 -7.43 -2.54
C HIS A 149 -5.43 -8.25 -3.83
N LEU A 150 -5.26 -7.62 -5.00
CA LEU A 150 -5.44 -8.29 -6.30
C LEU A 150 -4.21 -9.07 -6.77
N ARG A 151 -3.02 -8.74 -6.26
CA ARG A 151 -1.76 -9.43 -6.58
C ARG A 151 -1.54 -9.61 -8.09
N LEU A 152 -1.57 -8.52 -8.84
CA LEU A 152 -1.37 -8.51 -10.28
C LEU A 152 -0.10 -9.29 -10.64
N GLY A 153 -0.27 -10.29 -11.51
CA GLY A 153 0.73 -11.35 -11.72
C GLY A 153 1.92 -10.92 -12.59
N PHE A 154 1.93 -9.69 -13.11
CA PHE A 154 3.13 -9.12 -13.74
C PHE A 154 4.23 -8.79 -12.72
N TYR A 155 3.86 -8.56 -11.46
CA TYR A 155 4.77 -8.18 -10.40
C TYR A 155 5.46 -9.42 -9.79
N LYS A 156 6.65 -9.75 -10.32
CA LYS A 156 7.41 -10.97 -9.97
C LYS A 156 8.79 -10.72 -9.35
N GLY A 157 9.10 -9.46 -9.02
CA GLY A 157 10.40 -9.07 -8.47
C GLY A 157 11.57 -9.25 -9.44
N ASP A 158 11.28 -9.35 -10.74
CA ASP A 158 12.28 -9.36 -11.81
C ASP A 158 12.69 -7.93 -12.15
N ILE A 159 13.97 -7.74 -12.53
CA ILE A 159 14.51 -6.45 -12.97
C ILE A 159 13.68 -5.89 -14.13
N PHE A 160 13.30 -6.77 -15.06
CA PHE A 160 12.33 -6.48 -16.12
C PHE A 160 11.04 -7.21 -15.80
N THR A 161 10.07 -6.48 -15.26
CA THR A 161 8.75 -7.06 -14.98
C THR A 161 8.00 -7.32 -16.30
N GLU A 162 7.14 -8.32 -16.31
CA GLU A 162 6.34 -8.62 -17.50
C GLU A 162 5.39 -7.47 -17.86
N VAL A 163 5.03 -7.36 -19.13
CA VAL A 163 3.92 -6.47 -19.54
C VAL A 163 2.61 -7.03 -18.96
N PRO A 164 1.73 -6.18 -18.38
CA PRO A 164 0.41 -6.61 -17.94
C PRO A 164 -0.36 -7.31 -19.06
N LYS A 165 -0.98 -8.44 -18.73
CA LYS A 165 -1.82 -9.20 -19.67
C LYS A 165 -3.29 -8.98 -19.35
N ARG A 166 -4.12 -8.91 -20.38
CA ARG A 166 -5.57 -8.67 -20.23
C ARG A 166 -6.22 -9.64 -19.24
N ASP A 167 -6.08 -10.95 -19.47
CA ASP A 167 -6.77 -11.94 -18.64
C ASP A 167 -6.24 -12.02 -17.21
N ARG A 168 -4.94 -11.78 -17.03
CA ARG A 168 -4.26 -11.92 -15.73
C ARG A 168 -4.38 -10.67 -14.87
N ASP A 169 -4.23 -9.49 -15.46
CA ASP A 169 -4.01 -8.25 -14.71
C ASP A 169 -5.15 -7.23 -14.89
N VAL A 170 -5.81 -7.21 -16.04
CA VAL A 170 -6.89 -6.24 -16.33
C VAL A 170 -8.25 -6.76 -15.85
N LEU A 171 -8.59 -8.02 -16.17
CA LEU A 171 -9.91 -8.57 -15.83
C LEU A 171 -10.21 -8.57 -14.32
N PRO A 172 -9.25 -8.82 -13.40
CA PRO A 172 -9.50 -8.67 -11.97
C PRO A 172 -9.91 -7.25 -11.57
N ILE A 173 -9.28 -6.22 -12.16
CA ILE A 173 -9.63 -4.81 -11.91
C ILE A 173 -11.03 -4.52 -12.47
N LEU A 174 -11.30 -4.94 -13.71
CA LEU A 174 -12.62 -4.77 -14.34
C LEU A 174 -13.73 -5.39 -13.49
N LYS A 175 -13.53 -6.63 -13.03
CA LYS A 175 -14.47 -7.32 -12.15
C LYS A 175 -14.76 -6.50 -10.88
N GLN A 176 -13.72 -5.93 -10.27
CA GLN A 176 -13.88 -5.12 -9.07
C GLN A 176 -14.61 -3.80 -9.36
N LEU A 177 -14.33 -3.13 -10.49
CA LEU A 177 -15.09 -1.95 -10.94
C LEU A 177 -16.58 -2.29 -11.14
N GLN A 178 -16.87 -3.45 -11.73
CA GLN A 178 -18.24 -3.94 -11.91
C GLN A 178 -18.94 -4.21 -10.57
N GLU A 179 -18.24 -4.76 -9.58
CA GLU A 179 -18.80 -5.07 -8.26
C GLU A 179 -19.00 -3.81 -7.40
N LEU A 180 -18.03 -2.90 -7.40
CA LEU A 180 -18.03 -1.71 -6.53
C LEU A 180 -18.78 -0.53 -7.13
N GLN A 181 -18.84 -0.42 -8.46
CA GLN A 181 -19.48 0.69 -9.18
C GLN A 181 -19.08 2.08 -8.64
N PRO A 182 -17.77 2.41 -8.57
CA PRO A 182 -17.33 3.66 -7.93
C PRO A 182 -17.77 4.89 -8.73
N ASP A 183 -18.01 6.00 -8.02
CA ASP A 183 -18.20 7.34 -8.61
C ASP A 183 -16.87 8.10 -8.76
N VAL A 184 -15.85 7.71 -8.00
CA VAL A 184 -14.51 8.30 -7.99
C VAL A 184 -13.46 7.20 -7.89
N ILE A 185 -12.43 7.26 -8.75
CA ILE A 185 -11.25 6.39 -8.67
C ILE A 185 -10.02 7.26 -8.40
N SER A 186 -9.32 7.03 -7.30
CA SER A 186 -8.01 7.64 -7.04
C SER A 186 -6.88 6.68 -7.38
N LEU A 187 -5.87 7.12 -8.12
CA LEU A 187 -4.74 6.28 -8.54
C LEU A 187 -3.42 7.07 -8.59
N ALA A 188 -2.31 6.34 -8.53
CA ALA A 188 -0.99 6.88 -8.78
C ALA A 188 -0.89 7.29 -10.26
N PHE A 189 -0.60 8.57 -10.49
CA PHE A 189 -0.56 9.24 -11.79
C PHE A 189 0.85 9.77 -12.07
N ASP A 190 1.81 8.88 -11.88
CA ASP A 190 3.21 9.14 -12.12
C ASP A 190 3.62 8.64 -13.52
N PRO A 191 4.43 9.39 -14.28
CA PRO A 191 5.01 8.92 -15.53
C PRO A 191 6.05 7.83 -15.24
N GLU A 192 6.39 7.05 -16.27
CA GLU A 192 7.52 6.13 -16.19
C GLU A 192 8.82 6.87 -15.79
N GLY A 193 9.70 6.19 -15.06
CA GLY A 193 11.01 6.72 -14.65
C GLY A 193 10.99 7.50 -13.33
N SER A 194 9.81 7.75 -12.75
CA SER A 194 9.63 8.29 -11.40
C SER A 194 9.71 7.22 -10.29
N GLY A 195 10.42 6.11 -10.54
CA GLY A 195 10.47 4.94 -9.65
C GLY A 195 10.38 3.63 -10.44
N PRO A 196 10.07 2.50 -9.77
CA PRO A 196 9.87 1.23 -10.45
C PRO A 196 8.74 1.37 -11.50
N ASP A 197 8.95 0.81 -12.70
CA ASP A 197 7.97 0.68 -13.82
C ASP A 197 6.61 0.05 -13.42
N THR A 198 6.48 -0.38 -12.16
CA THR A 198 5.24 -0.87 -11.56
C THR A 198 4.12 0.16 -11.58
N HIS A 199 4.37 1.45 -11.30
CA HIS A 199 3.30 2.47 -11.31
C HIS A 199 2.71 2.66 -12.72
N TYR A 200 3.58 2.75 -13.73
CA TYR A 200 3.16 2.84 -15.13
C TYR A 200 2.33 1.63 -15.54
N LYS A 201 2.83 0.41 -15.28
CA LYS A 201 2.11 -0.84 -15.61
C LYS A 201 0.76 -0.96 -14.92
N VAL A 202 0.67 -0.54 -13.65
CA VAL A 202 -0.60 -0.46 -12.92
C VAL A 202 -1.54 0.54 -13.58
N LEU A 203 -1.06 1.74 -13.93
CA LEU A 203 -1.85 2.77 -14.59
C LEU A 203 -2.42 2.25 -15.92
N GLN A 204 -1.61 1.58 -16.73
CA GLN A 204 -2.05 0.96 -17.99
C GLN A 204 -3.12 -0.12 -17.76
N ALA A 205 -2.94 -0.98 -16.74
CA ALA A 205 -3.93 -2.01 -16.40
C ALA A 205 -5.27 -1.40 -15.96
N ILE A 206 -5.24 -0.33 -15.15
CA ILE A 206 -6.45 0.40 -14.75
C ILE A 206 -7.11 1.08 -15.95
N ALA A 207 -6.33 1.74 -16.81
CA ALA A 207 -6.85 2.42 -18.00
C ALA A 207 -7.54 1.45 -18.95
N GLU A 208 -6.94 0.28 -19.20
CA GLU A 208 -7.57 -0.76 -20.02
C GLU A 208 -8.83 -1.32 -19.35
N ALA A 209 -8.85 -1.50 -18.03
CA ALA A 209 -10.04 -1.96 -17.31
C ALA A 209 -11.19 -0.94 -17.40
N ILE A 210 -10.91 0.35 -17.22
CA ILE A 210 -11.89 1.44 -17.37
C ILE A 210 -12.41 1.49 -18.81
N ARG A 211 -11.54 1.33 -19.81
CA ARG A 211 -11.93 1.30 -21.23
C ARG A 211 -12.87 0.14 -21.53
N LEU A 212 -12.63 -1.03 -20.95
CA LEU A 212 -13.53 -2.18 -21.08
C LEU A 212 -14.86 -1.93 -20.36
N TRP A 213 -14.81 -1.38 -19.15
CA TRP A 213 -16.01 -1.04 -18.38
C TRP A 213 -16.89 0.00 -19.09
N GLY A 214 -16.28 0.99 -19.76
CA GLY A 214 -16.98 2.00 -20.55
C GLY A 214 -17.70 1.46 -21.79
N LYS A 215 -17.46 0.20 -22.18
CA LYS A 215 -18.27 -0.48 -23.22
C LYS A 215 -19.58 -1.04 -22.68
N GLU A 216 -19.66 -1.22 -21.37
CA GLU A 216 -20.78 -1.86 -20.66
C GLU A 216 -21.61 -0.86 -19.86
N LYS A 217 -21.02 0.26 -19.45
CA LYS A 217 -21.63 1.30 -18.62
C LYS A 217 -21.24 2.69 -19.11
N ASP A 218 -22.17 3.64 -19.00
CA ASP A 218 -21.84 5.05 -19.16
C ASP A 218 -20.99 5.55 -17.96
N LEU A 219 -19.79 6.05 -18.26
CA LEU A 219 -18.82 6.56 -17.28
C LEU A 219 -18.67 8.08 -17.35
N SER A 220 -19.62 8.79 -17.99
CA SER A 220 -19.59 10.25 -18.13
C SER A 220 -19.48 11.01 -16.80
N GLU A 221 -20.08 10.47 -15.73
CA GLU A 221 -20.05 11.04 -14.37
C GLU A 221 -18.91 10.48 -13.49
N LEU A 222 -18.15 9.49 -13.96
CA LEU A 222 -17.02 8.93 -13.22
C LEU A 222 -15.86 9.93 -13.18
N LYS A 223 -15.37 10.21 -11.97
CA LYS A 223 -14.20 11.08 -11.75
C LYS A 223 -12.94 10.26 -11.51
N ILE A 224 -11.84 10.67 -12.13
CA ILE A 224 -10.51 10.09 -11.88
C ILE A 224 -9.66 11.11 -11.14
N ILE A 225 -9.11 10.73 -9.99
CA ILE A 225 -8.15 11.53 -9.22
C ILE A 225 -6.76 10.93 -9.40
N GLY A 226 -5.89 11.63 -10.11
CA GLY A 226 -4.47 11.29 -10.21
C GLY A 226 -3.66 12.00 -9.14
N TYR A 227 -3.05 11.24 -8.22
CA TYR A 227 -2.05 11.76 -7.28
C TYR A 227 -0.65 11.35 -7.72
N ARG A 228 0.37 12.12 -7.33
CA ARG A 228 1.76 11.76 -7.59
C ARG A 228 2.50 11.38 -6.31
N ASN A 229 3.55 10.60 -6.44
CA ASN A 229 4.35 10.07 -5.34
C ASN A 229 5.50 11.02 -4.92
N VAL A 230 6.43 10.54 -4.09
CA VAL A 230 7.57 11.35 -3.60
C VAL A 230 8.67 11.61 -4.65
N TRP A 231 8.72 10.81 -5.70
CA TRP A 231 9.72 10.81 -6.77
C TRP A 231 9.34 11.71 -7.95
N TYR A 232 8.05 11.97 -8.15
CA TYR A 232 7.58 12.90 -9.17
C TYR A 232 6.51 13.79 -8.60
N ARG A 233 6.63 15.09 -8.79
CA ARG A 233 5.78 16.08 -8.10
C ARG A 233 4.97 16.83 -9.13
N PHE A 234 3.78 17.28 -8.72
CA PHE A 234 3.04 18.25 -9.52
C PHE A 234 3.70 19.61 -9.43
N HIS A 235 3.98 20.22 -10.58
CA HIS A 235 4.05 21.68 -10.65
C HIS A 235 2.62 22.24 -10.50
N PRO A 236 2.42 23.44 -9.91
CA PRO A 236 1.08 24.03 -9.78
C PRO A 236 0.27 24.11 -11.09
N SER A 237 0.94 24.24 -12.25
CA SER A 237 0.28 24.24 -13.57
C SER A 237 -0.27 22.89 -14.01
N ASP A 238 0.23 21.80 -13.42
CA ASP A 238 -0.03 20.43 -13.88
C ASP A 238 -1.15 19.76 -13.04
N ALA A 239 -1.55 20.42 -11.95
CA ALA A 239 -2.62 19.99 -11.07
C ALA A 239 -3.75 21.03 -11.08
N ASN A 240 -4.97 20.60 -10.80
CA ASN A 240 -6.15 21.46 -10.80
C ASN A 240 -6.88 21.49 -9.45
N VAL A 241 -6.44 20.70 -8.47
CA VAL A 241 -6.95 20.77 -7.10
C VAL A 241 -5.80 20.84 -6.10
N PHE A 242 -5.89 21.80 -5.18
CA PHE A 242 -4.94 22.03 -4.09
C PHE A 242 -5.64 21.84 -2.75
N VAL A 243 -5.28 20.79 -2.02
CA VAL A 243 -5.87 20.47 -0.71
C VAL A 243 -5.02 21.08 0.40
N PRO A 244 -5.59 21.96 1.25
CA PRO A 244 -4.87 22.49 2.41
C PRO A 244 -4.59 21.38 3.44
N VAL A 245 -3.35 21.30 3.91
CA VAL A 245 -2.91 20.34 4.92
C VAL A 245 -2.58 21.05 6.22
N SER A 246 -3.11 20.54 7.33
CA SER A 246 -2.84 21.03 8.67
C SER A 246 -1.65 20.32 9.33
N LEU A 247 -1.09 20.88 10.41
CA LEU A 247 -0.08 20.19 11.21
C LEU A 247 -0.60 18.87 11.81
N ASN A 248 -1.89 18.80 12.15
CA ASN A 248 -2.49 17.57 12.66
C ASN A 248 -2.48 16.47 11.59
N THR A 249 -2.84 16.81 10.35
CA THR A 249 -2.81 15.88 9.21
C THR A 249 -1.38 15.41 8.92
N MET A 250 -0.39 16.30 9.05
CA MET A 250 1.02 15.92 8.91
C MET A 250 1.46 14.94 10.01
N ALA A 251 1.09 15.20 11.26
CA ALA A 251 1.40 14.31 12.38
C ALA A 251 0.73 12.93 12.23
N GLU A 252 -0.53 12.90 11.78
CA GLU A 252 -1.28 11.67 11.50
C GLU A 252 -0.63 10.85 10.37
N LEU A 253 -0.19 11.50 9.29
CA LEU A 253 0.56 10.83 8.21
C LEU A 253 1.83 10.17 8.77
N ASP A 254 2.62 10.91 9.57
CA ASP A 254 3.89 10.39 10.07
C ASP A 254 3.71 9.25 11.07
N ASP A 255 2.76 9.39 12.00
CA ASP A 255 2.48 8.37 13.02
C ASP A 255 1.93 7.08 12.40
N SER A 256 0.94 7.20 11.50
CA SER A 256 0.39 6.05 10.79
C SER A 256 1.44 5.34 9.93
N PHE A 257 2.27 6.08 9.20
CA PHE A 257 3.37 5.51 8.41
C PHE A 257 4.38 4.79 9.30
N SER A 258 4.87 5.49 10.34
CA SER A 258 5.90 4.99 11.26
C SER A 258 5.49 3.74 12.01
N THR A 259 4.18 3.61 12.25
CA THR A 259 3.65 2.51 13.04
C THR A 259 3.24 1.33 12.19
N CYS A 260 2.61 1.58 11.04
CA CYS A 260 1.97 0.52 10.25
C CYS A 260 2.92 -0.10 9.21
N TYR A 261 3.82 0.69 8.61
CA TYR A 261 4.76 0.20 7.60
C TYR A 261 6.09 -0.25 8.20
N MET A 262 6.05 -1.24 9.10
CA MET A 262 7.19 -1.76 9.85
C MET A 262 8.40 -2.13 8.97
N THR A 263 8.16 -2.59 7.75
CA THR A 263 9.17 -2.96 6.74
C THR A 263 9.69 -1.77 5.93
N GLN A 264 8.99 -0.64 5.93
CA GLN A 264 9.33 0.54 5.12
C GLN A 264 9.93 1.69 5.92
N VAL A 265 9.76 1.70 7.24
CA VAL A 265 10.28 2.77 8.11
C VAL A 265 11.79 2.89 8.02
N ASP A 266 12.47 1.75 8.05
CA ASP A 266 13.93 1.63 7.92
C ASP A 266 14.33 1.02 6.56
N ALA A 267 13.49 1.17 5.53
CA ALA A 267 13.72 0.49 4.26
C ALA A 267 15.05 0.94 3.59
N PRO A 268 15.79 0.00 2.97
CA PRO A 268 17.11 0.25 2.39
C PRO A 268 17.08 1.04 1.07
N PHE A 269 15.90 1.46 0.59
CA PHE A 269 15.71 2.20 -0.66
C PHE A 269 15.13 3.59 -0.39
N PRO A 270 15.91 4.50 0.23
CA PRO A 270 15.48 5.87 0.44
C PRO A 270 15.27 6.62 -0.88
N SER A 271 14.52 7.70 -0.82
CA SER A 271 14.49 8.65 -1.95
C SER A 271 15.88 9.27 -2.14
N TYR A 272 16.24 9.61 -3.39
CA TYR A 272 17.48 10.34 -3.66
C TYR A 272 17.54 11.68 -2.89
N GLU A 273 16.39 12.19 -2.46
CA GLU A 273 16.28 13.44 -1.69
C GLU A 273 16.34 13.26 -0.18
N LEU A 274 16.08 12.06 0.35
CA LEU A 274 16.05 11.82 1.79
C LEU A 274 16.37 10.37 2.13
N ASP A 275 17.45 10.18 2.87
CA ASP A 275 17.76 8.94 3.59
C ASP A 275 16.93 8.86 4.89
N GLY A 276 15.71 8.35 4.78
CA GLY A 276 14.77 8.23 5.88
C GLY A 276 13.34 7.94 5.44
N LYS A 277 12.39 8.11 6.37
CA LYS A 277 10.97 7.78 6.14
C LYS A 277 10.37 8.57 4.97
N PHE A 278 9.59 7.88 4.14
CA PHE A 278 8.81 8.52 3.08
C PHE A 278 7.77 9.52 3.60
N SER A 279 7.26 9.34 4.83
CA SER A 279 6.37 10.33 5.47
C SER A 279 7.06 11.68 5.67
N THR A 280 8.32 11.69 6.09
CA THR A 280 9.13 12.91 6.27
C THR A 280 9.35 13.63 4.94
N LEU A 281 9.65 12.88 3.88
CA LEU A 281 9.80 13.46 2.55
C LEU A 281 8.46 14.01 2.04
N THR A 282 7.37 13.28 2.23
CA THR A 282 6.01 13.71 1.87
C THR A 282 5.62 15.02 2.54
N GLN A 283 5.88 15.17 3.85
CA GLN A 283 5.65 16.43 4.56
C GLN A 283 6.48 17.58 3.97
N SER A 284 7.74 17.33 3.63
CA SER A 284 8.63 18.32 3.02
C SER A 284 8.08 18.80 1.68
N ILE A 285 7.59 17.87 0.85
CA ILE A 285 6.92 18.16 -0.43
C ILE A 285 5.69 19.03 -0.21
N TRP A 286 4.84 18.70 0.77
CA TRP A 286 3.64 19.48 1.04
C TRP A 286 3.96 20.91 1.49
N VAL A 287 5.02 21.10 2.28
CA VAL A 287 5.50 22.42 2.67
C VAL A 287 6.01 23.20 1.46
N GLU A 288 6.73 22.55 0.54
CA GLU A 288 7.20 23.15 -0.70
C GLU A 288 6.02 23.59 -1.59
N GLN A 289 5.04 22.72 -1.81
CA GLN A 289 3.82 23.02 -2.56
C GLN A 289 3.07 24.23 -1.95
N ARG A 290 3.03 24.33 -0.61
CA ARG A 290 2.50 25.54 0.04
C ARG A 290 3.30 26.79 -0.24
N ARG A 291 4.63 26.72 -0.27
CA ARG A 291 5.46 27.89 -0.59
C ARG A 291 5.18 28.40 -2.00
N MET A 292 4.95 27.50 -2.96
CA MET A 292 4.57 27.85 -4.33
C MET A 292 3.23 28.60 -4.37
N VAL A 293 2.18 28.09 -3.71
CA VAL A 293 0.88 28.78 -3.64
C VAL A 293 0.99 30.11 -2.89
N GLN A 294 1.77 30.16 -1.80
CA GLN A 294 1.97 31.38 -1.03
C GLN A 294 2.69 32.48 -1.80
N LEU A 295 3.60 32.13 -2.71
CA LEU A 295 4.26 33.11 -3.58
C LEU A 295 3.24 33.86 -4.45
N ILE A 296 2.19 33.18 -4.90
CA ILE A 296 1.15 33.74 -5.78
C ILE A 296 0.10 34.51 -4.99
N LEU A 297 -0.44 33.92 -3.91
CA LEU A 297 -1.56 34.49 -3.16
C LEU A 297 -1.12 35.49 -2.06
N GLY A 298 0.16 35.47 -1.70
CA GLY A 298 0.73 36.27 -0.63
C GLY A 298 0.42 35.72 0.78
N LYS A 299 1.24 36.09 1.76
CA LYS A 299 1.11 35.62 3.15
C LYS A 299 -0.21 36.03 3.80
N ASN A 300 -0.71 37.23 3.50
CA ASN A 300 -1.95 37.77 4.07
C ASN A 300 -3.18 36.94 3.70
N TYR A 301 -3.20 36.32 2.51
CA TYR A 301 -4.27 35.41 2.11
C TYR A 301 -4.43 34.25 3.09
N PHE A 302 -3.31 33.76 3.65
CA PHE A 302 -3.33 32.68 4.63
C PHE A 302 -3.58 33.22 6.04
N TYR A 303 -2.92 34.28 6.46
CA TYR A 303 -2.99 34.73 7.86
C TYR A 303 -4.34 35.34 8.24
N SER A 304 -4.95 36.05 7.30
CA SER A 304 -6.19 36.81 7.54
C SER A 304 -7.39 36.21 6.79
N ASN A 305 -7.28 34.99 6.27
CA ASN A 305 -8.39 34.33 5.59
C ASN A 305 -9.59 34.20 6.53
N GLU A 306 -10.82 34.39 6.06
CA GLU A 306 -12.02 34.15 6.87
C GLU A 306 -12.13 32.67 7.28
N ASN A 307 -11.69 31.74 6.42
CA ASN A 307 -11.75 30.31 6.66
C ASN A 307 -10.61 29.83 7.59
N PRO A 308 -10.91 29.31 8.80
CA PRO A 308 -9.89 28.81 9.72
C PRO A 308 -9.03 27.67 9.15
N ARG A 309 -9.56 26.85 8.22
CA ARG A 309 -8.78 25.79 7.58
C ARG A 309 -7.67 26.34 6.70
N ILE A 310 -7.93 27.44 5.99
CA ILE A 310 -6.91 28.11 5.18
C ILE A 310 -5.86 28.76 6.08
N ARG A 311 -6.27 29.38 7.20
CA ARG A 311 -5.32 29.91 8.20
C ARG A 311 -4.44 28.82 8.82
N GLY A 312 -5.03 27.65 9.09
CA GLY A 312 -4.33 26.48 9.62
C GLY A 312 -3.52 25.68 8.61
N THR A 313 -3.40 26.15 7.37
CA THR A 313 -2.69 25.44 6.29
C THR A 313 -1.18 25.58 6.42
N HIS A 314 -0.49 24.46 6.59
CA HIS A 314 0.96 24.35 6.72
C HIS A 314 1.62 23.52 5.61
N GLY A 315 0.83 22.84 4.79
CA GLY A 315 1.25 22.24 3.52
C GLY A 315 0.10 22.25 2.52
N PHE A 316 0.36 21.88 1.28
CA PHE A 316 -0.68 21.53 0.31
C PHE A 316 -0.42 20.15 -0.26
N VAL A 317 -1.48 19.42 -0.60
CA VAL A 317 -1.41 18.27 -1.51
C VAL A 317 -2.00 18.69 -2.84
N PHE A 318 -1.25 18.51 -3.91
CA PHE A 318 -1.76 18.70 -5.27
C PHE A 318 -2.21 17.38 -5.86
N TYR A 319 -3.36 17.40 -6.53
CA TYR A 319 -3.80 16.30 -7.38
C TYR A 319 -4.50 16.82 -8.64
N LYS A 320 -4.66 15.92 -9.60
CA LYS A 320 -5.37 16.19 -10.85
C LYS A 320 -6.69 15.43 -10.89
N GLU A 321 -7.81 16.13 -10.82
CA GLU A 321 -9.14 15.58 -11.10
C GLU A 321 -9.38 15.60 -12.62
N MET A 322 -9.76 14.48 -13.20
CA MET A 322 -9.90 14.28 -14.63
C MET A 322 -11.22 13.57 -14.96
N LYS A 323 -11.76 13.86 -16.14
CA LYS A 323 -12.78 13.00 -16.76
C LYS A 323 -12.12 11.72 -17.29
N VAL A 324 -12.93 10.68 -17.51
CA VAL A 324 -12.45 9.41 -18.06
C VAL A 324 -11.68 9.59 -19.36
N ASP A 325 -12.21 10.36 -20.32
CA ASP A 325 -11.53 10.56 -21.62
C ASP A 325 -10.17 11.25 -21.49
N GLU A 326 -10.03 12.22 -20.57
CA GLU A 326 -8.76 12.91 -20.32
C GLU A 326 -7.73 11.95 -19.72
N PHE A 327 -8.15 11.12 -18.76
CA PHE A 327 -7.29 10.10 -18.17
C PHE A 327 -6.86 9.05 -19.20
N LEU A 328 -7.80 8.54 -20.01
CA LEU A 328 -7.50 7.55 -21.05
C LEU A 328 -6.60 8.11 -22.15
N SER A 329 -6.73 9.40 -22.49
CA SER A 329 -5.80 10.07 -23.40
C SER A 329 -4.39 10.11 -22.81
N HIS A 330 -4.24 10.54 -21.55
CA HIS A 330 -2.93 10.55 -20.89
C HIS A 330 -2.29 9.17 -20.81
N ALA A 331 -3.06 8.14 -20.46
CA ALA A 331 -2.56 6.77 -20.42
C ALA A 331 -2.03 6.32 -21.80
N ARG A 332 -2.74 6.67 -22.87
CA ARG A 332 -2.31 6.38 -24.25
C ARG A 332 -1.06 7.17 -24.64
N ASP A 333 -1.01 8.46 -24.33
CA ASP A 333 0.12 9.32 -24.65
C ASP A 333 1.39 8.82 -23.94
N LEU A 334 1.28 8.43 -22.67
CA LEU A 334 2.35 7.78 -21.92
C LEU A 334 2.82 6.49 -22.59
N ALA A 335 1.89 5.63 -23.03
CA ALA A 335 2.23 4.39 -23.71
C ALA A 335 2.97 4.63 -25.04
N ASN A 336 2.50 5.60 -25.85
CA ASN A 336 3.13 5.95 -27.12
C ASN A 336 4.56 6.48 -26.94
N MET A 337 4.77 7.35 -25.94
CA MET A 337 6.10 7.89 -25.62
C MET A 337 7.08 6.79 -25.22
N MET A 338 6.59 5.74 -24.55
CA MET A 338 7.41 4.63 -24.07
C MET A 338 7.68 3.55 -25.12
N GLU A 339 6.67 3.19 -25.90
CA GLU A 339 6.76 2.12 -26.89
C GLU A 339 7.41 2.60 -28.21
N GLY A 340 7.74 3.90 -28.31
CA GLY A 340 8.47 4.48 -29.44
C GLY A 340 7.66 4.53 -30.74
N VAL A 341 6.34 4.43 -30.66
CA VAL A 341 5.44 4.50 -31.81
C VAL A 341 5.13 5.97 -32.09
N ILE A 342 5.95 6.60 -32.93
CA ILE A 342 5.67 7.90 -33.58
C ILE A 342 4.74 7.68 -34.78
#